data_AF-A0A920RNJ2-F1
#
_entry.id   AF-A0A920RNJ2-F1
#
_cell.length_a   1.000
_cell.length_b   1.000
_cell.length_c   1.000
_cell.angle_alpha   90.00
_cell.angle_beta   90.00
_cell.angle_gamma   90.00
#
_symmetry.space_group_name_H-M   'P 1'
#
loop_
_entity.id
_entity.type
_entity.pdbx_description
1 polymer ?
#
loop_
_entity_poly.entity_id
_entity_poly.type
_entity_poly.pdbx_seq_one_letter_code
_entity_poly.pdbx_strand_id
1 'polypeptide(L)'
;MSEFESYQNPLNTRYASAEMSRIWSSQIRHATWRRLWVALAESQQELGLEISDEQLASLREAIDDIDFEVAAGYERISGTT
;
A
#
# COMPACT_ATOMS: atom_id res chain seq x y z
N MET A 1 -13.13 -11.46 22.54
CA MET A 1 -12.03 -12.37 22.19
C MET A 1 -10.78 -11.82 22.84
N SER A 2 -10.13 -12.63 23.65
CA SER A 2 -8.92 -12.27 24.39
C SER A 2 -7.74 -12.14 23.41
N GLU A 3 -6.78 -11.24 23.65
CA GLU A 3 -5.55 -11.10 22.84
C GLU A 3 -4.72 -12.39 22.75
N PHE A 4 -5.02 -13.38 23.60
CA PHE A 4 -4.40 -14.71 23.63
C PHE A 4 -5.11 -15.77 22.77
N GLU A 5 -6.24 -15.44 22.13
CA GLU A 5 -6.98 -16.36 21.25
C GLU A 5 -6.57 -16.24 19.77
N SER A 6 -5.86 -15.18 19.39
CA SER A 6 -5.38 -14.96 18.02
C SER A 6 -3.87 -15.22 17.90
N TYR A 7 -3.46 -15.77 16.74
CA TYR A 7 -2.05 -16.02 16.45
C TYR A 7 -1.27 -14.71 16.46
N GLN A 8 -0.34 -14.57 17.42
CA GLN A 8 0.55 -13.43 17.52
C GLN A 8 1.94 -13.83 17.07
N ASN A 9 2.51 -13.09 16.12
CA ASN A 9 3.89 -13.31 15.68
C ASN A 9 4.85 -12.65 16.70
N PRO A 10 5.63 -13.42 17.49
CA PRO A 10 6.50 -12.86 18.52
C PRO A 10 7.57 -11.92 17.98
N LEU A 11 7.91 -12.03 16.69
CA LEU A 11 8.82 -11.09 16.02
C LEU A 11 8.20 -9.69 15.98
N ASN A 12 6.90 -9.55 15.72
CA ASN A 12 6.23 -8.25 15.66
C ASN A 12 5.85 -7.70 17.03
N THR A 13 5.57 -8.56 18.02
CA THR A 13 5.00 -8.12 19.31
C THR A 13 6.03 -8.00 20.43
N ARG A 14 7.20 -8.64 20.31
CA ARG A 14 8.20 -8.68 21.39
C ARG A 14 9.62 -8.27 20.99
N TYR A 15 10.01 -8.44 19.72
CA TYR A 15 11.40 -8.28 19.30
C TYR A 15 11.64 -7.15 18.28
N ALA A 16 10.69 -6.87 17.39
CA ALA A 16 10.81 -5.79 16.42
C ALA A 16 10.51 -4.44 17.08
N SER A 17 11.30 -3.42 16.72
CA SER A 17 10.95 -2.03 17.05
C SER A 17 9.65 -1.63 16.36
N ALA A 18 8.89 -0.73 16.98
CA ALA A 18 7.65 -0.22 16.41
C ALA A 18 7.87 0.39 15.01
N GLU A 19 9.04 0.97 14.76
CA GLU A 19 9.45 1.50 13.46
C GLU A 19 9.64 0.39 12.42
N MET A 20 10.32 -0.71 12.77
CA MET A 20 10.53 -1.84 11.86
C MET A 20 9.21 -2.53 11.52
N SER A 21 8.34 -2.74 12.50
CA SER A 21 6.99 -3.30 12.28
C SER A 21 6.14 -2.39 11.39
N ARG A 22 6.31 -1.07 11.48
CA ARG A 22 5.59 -0.10 10.64
C ARG A 22 6.07 -0.14 9.19
N ILE A 23 7.37 -0.30 8.93
CA ILE A 23 7.92 -0.44 7.56
C ILE A 23 7.26 -1.59 6.80
N TRP A 24 7.03 -2.72 7.48
CA TRP A 24 6.39 -3.90 6.90
C TRP A 24 4.87 -3.91 7.00
N SER A 25 4.27 -2.85 7.53
CA SER A 25 2.81 -2.71 7.57
C SER A 25 2.22 -2.65 6.16
N SER A 26 0.99 -3.16 6.03
CA SER A 26 0.26 -3.10 4.76
C SER A 26 0.15 -1.66 4.23
N GLN A 27 -0.02 -0.67 5.10
CA GLN A 27 -0.08 0.73 4.74
C GLN A 27 1.19 1.21 4.01
N ILE A 28 2.37 0.97 4.59
CA ILE A 28 3.63 1.39 3.97
C ILE A 28 3.89 0.61 2.68
N ARG A 29 3.55 -0.68 2.62
CA ARG A 29 3.68 -1.48 1.41
C ARG A 29 2.82 -0.94 0.26
N HIS A 30 1.55 -0.66 0.50
CA HIS A 30 0.64 -0.14 -0.53
C HIS A 30 1.02 1.28 -0.99
N ALA A 31 1.40 2.16 -0.06
CA ALA A 31 1.89 3.49 -0.41
C ALA A 31 3.17 3.41 -1.26
N THR A 32 4.08 2.48 -0.93
CA THR A 32 5.31 2.25 -1.69
C THR A 32 5.01 1.77 -3.11
N TRP A 33 4.04 0.87 -3.30
CA TRP A 33 3.65 0.44 -4.65
C TRP A 33 3.03 1.57 -5.48
N ARG A 34 2.18 2.43 -4.90
CA ARG A 34 1.64 3.60 -5.60
C ARG A 34 2.73 4.58 -6.03
N ARG A 35 3.75 4.79 -5.20
CA ARG A 35 4.94 5.57 -5.56
C ARG A 35 5.69 4.98 -6.76
N LEU A 36 5.83 3.65 -6.81
CA LEU A 36 6.45 2.97 -7.95
C LEU A 36 5.62 3.14 -9.24
N TRP A 37 4.29 3.08 -9.16
CA TRP A 37 3.43 3.34 -10.31
C TRP A 37 3.51 4.76 -10.82
N VAL A 38 3.59 5.75 -9.92
CA VAL A 38 3.84 7.15 -10.31
C VAL A 38 5.19 7.27 -11.02
N ALA A 39 6.27 6.73 -10.45
CA ALA A 39 7.60 6.78 -11.07
C ALA A 39 7.63 6.06 -12.43
N LEU A 40 6.87 4.97 -12.58
CA LEU A 40 6.71 4.28 -13.85
C LEU A 40 5.99 5.16 -14.88
N ALA A 41 4.87 5.79 -14.50
CA ALA A 41 4.12 6.68 -15.37
C ALA A 41 4.95 7.91 -15.78
N GLU A 42 5.76 8.47 -14.87
CA GLU A 42 6.70 9.55 -15.16
C GLU A 42 7.73 9.11 -16.20
N SER A 43 8.33 7.94 -16.02
CA SER A 43 9.31 7.37 -16.96
C SER A 43 8.68 7.09 -18.33
N GLN A 44 7.43 6.64 -18.35
CA GLN A 44 6.67 6.39 -19.58
C GLN A 44 6.33 7.69 -20.33
N GLN A 45 5.98 8.75 -19.60
CA GLN A 45 5.76 10.08 -20.16
C GLN A 45 7.05 10.63 -20.79
N GLU A 46 8.19 10.50 -20.10
CA GLU A 46 9.50 10.92 -20.62
C GLU A 46 9.90 10.15 -21.89
N LEU A 47 9.46 8.89 -22.03
CA LEU A 47 9.66 8.07 -23.22
C LEU A 47 8.69 8.40 -24.37
N GLY A 48 7.79 9.38 -24.20
CA GLY A 48 6.89 9.88 -25.23
C GLY A 48 5.54 9.15 -25.32
N LEU A 49 5.14 8.41 -24.27
CA LEU A 49 3.77 7.89 -24.17
C LEU A 49 2.80 9.03 -23.81
N GLU A 50 1.56 8.93 -24.30
CA GLU A 50 0.50 9.90 -24.04
C GLU A 50 -0.02 9.78 -22.59
N ILE A 51 0.75 10.32 -21.65
CA ILE A 51 0.37 10.47 -20.25
C ILE A 51 0.31 11.97 -19.96
N SER A 52 -0.85 12.46 -19.51
CA SER A 52 -1.02 13.87 -19.19
C SER A 52 -0.48 14.20 -17.79
N ASP A 53 -0.02 15.44 -17.61
CA ASP A 53 0.41 15.93 -16.29
C ASP A 53 -0.71 15.90 -15.26
N GLU A 54 -1.96 16.03 -15.70
CA GLU A 54 -3.16 15.93 -14.87
C GLU A 54 -3.36 14.49 -14.34
N GLN A 55 -3.13 13.48 -15.17
CA GLN A 55 -3.17 12.07 -14.75
C GLN A 55 -2.07 11.78 -13.72
N LEU A 56 -0.86 12.31 -13.94
CA LEU A 56 0.25 12.17 -12.98
C LEU A 56 -0.04 12.89 -11.65
N ALA A 57 -0.63 14.09 -11.70
CA ALA A 57 -1.03 14.83 -10.50
C ALA A 57 -2.06 14.05 -9.68
N SER A 58 -3.09 13.51 -10.34
CA SER A 58 -4.11 12.67 -9.69
C SER A 58 -3.50 11.41 -9.06
N LEU A 59 -2.56 10.74 -9.74
CA LEU A 59 -1.85 9.59 -9.18
C LEU A 59 -1.01 9.96 -7.95
N ARG A 60 -0.36 11.14 -7.95
CA ARG A 60 0.43 11.63 -6.81
C ARG A 60 -0.44 11.96 -5.60
N GLU A 61 -1.58 12.59 -5.80
CA GLU A 61 -2.54 12.88 -4.72
C GLU A 61 -3.12 11.60 -4.12
N ALA A 62 -3.33 10.57 -4.94
CA ALA A 62 -3.83 9.27 -4.52
C ALA A 62 -2.79 8.38 -3.82
N ILE A 63 -1.52 8.78 -3.66
CA ILE A 63 -0.48 7.93 -3.04
C ILE A 63 -0.85 7.59 -1.59
N ASP A 64 -1.25 8.59 -0.81
CA ASP A 64 -1.49 8.46 0.63
C ASP A 64 -2.98 8.27 0.97
N ASP A 65 -3.88 8.41 0.00
CA ASP A 65 -5.32 8.15 0.14
C ASP A 65 -5.66 6.66 -0.02
N ILE A 66 -5.20 5.85 0.92
CA ILE A 66 -5.49 4.41 0.96
C ILE A 66 -6.75 4.20 1.78
N ASP A 67 -7.89 4.08 1.09
CA ASP A 67 -9.13 3.62 1.70
C ASP A 67 -9.04 2.12 2.02
N PHE A 68 -8.71 1.82 3.28
CA PHE A 68 -8.62 0.46 3.78
C PHE A 68 -9.98 -0.26 3.84
N GLU A 69 -11.10 0.47 3.89
CA GLU A 69 -12.43 -0.15 3.89
C GLU A 69 -12.78 -0.71 2.51
N VAL A 70 -12.43 0.03 1.46
CA VAL A 70 -12.60 -0.41 0.08
C VAL A 70 -11.67 -1.58 -0.25
N ALA A 71 -10.41 -1.54 0.20
CA ALA A 71 -9.47 -2.65 0.02
C ALA A 71 -9.97 -3.97 0.65
N ALA A 72 -10.50 -3.89 1.88
CA ALA A 72 -11.11 -5.05 2.55
C ALA A 72 -12.38 -5.56 1.82
N GLY A 73 -13.09 -4.68 1.11
CA GLY A 73 -14.20 -5.04 0.24
C GLY A 73 -13.77 -5.83 -1.00
N TYR A 74 -12.67 -5.42 -1.64
CA TYR A 74 -12.12 -6.12 -2.81
C TYR A 74 -11.53 -7.48 -2.45
N GLU A 75 -10.83 -7.62 -1.32
CA GLU A 75 -10.32 -8.93 -0.85
C GLU A 75 -11.45 -9.93 -0.58
N ARG A 76 -12.62 -9.45 -0.16
CA ARG A 76 -13.81 -10.27 0.08
C ARG A 76 -14.48 -10.76 -1.20
N ILE A 77 -14.35 -10.00 -2.30
CA ILE A 77 -14.95 -10.31 -3.61
C ILE A 77 -13.99 -11.10 -4.50
N SER A 78 -12.68 -10.85 -4.42
CA SER A 78 -11.67 -11.47 -5.29
C SER A 78 -11.28 -12.90 -4.90
N GLY A 79 -11.87 -13.45 -3.83
CA GLY A 79 -11.78 -14.88 -3.51
C GLY A 79 -10.35 -15.40 -3.39
N THR A 80 -9.44 -14.61 -2.83
CA THR A 80 -8.08 -15.08 -2.50
C THR A 80 -8.03 -15.47 -1.03
N THR A 81 -8.74 -16.55 -0.70
CA THR A 81 -8.53 -17.35 0.50
C THR A 81 -8.67 -18.82 0.10
#